data_AF-A0ABD4UEE4-F1
#
_entry.id   AF-A0ABD4UEE4-F1
#
_cell.length_a   1.000
_cell.length_b   1.000
_cell.length_c   1.000
_cell.angle_alpha   90.00
_cell.angle_beta   90.00
_cell.angle_gamma   90.00
#
_symmetry.space_group_name_H-M   'P 1'
#
loop_
_entity.id
_entity.type
_entity.pdbx_description
1 polymer ?
#
loop_
_entity_poly.entity_id
_entity_poly.type
_entity_poly.pdbx_seq_one_letter_code
_entity_poly.pdbx_strand_id
1 'polypeptide(L)' 'MSDPKLTPAADCQTPVRGANDDEYQIYVANAIELGWNVKTYDEWLNS' A
#
# COMPACT_ATOMS: atom_id res chain seq x y z
N MET A 1 8.29 36.46 17.55
CA MET A 1 7.13 35.96 16.77
C MET A 1 7.47 34.52 16.44
N SER A 2 6.79 33.57 17.08
CA SER A 2 7.06 32.14 16.91
C SER A 2 6.44 31.69 15.59
N ASP A 3 7.26 31.10 14.71
CA ASP A 3 6.79 30.57 13.45
C ASP A 3 5.62 29.60 13.66
N PRO A 4 4.47 29.81 13.00
CA PRO A 4 3.33 28.94 13.14
C PRO A 4 3.70 27.61 12.48
N LYS A 5 4.00 26.63 13.34
CA LYS A 5 4.19 25.23 13.04
C LYS A 5 3.47 24.83 11.75
N LEU A 6 4.26 24.32 10.80
CA LEU A 6 3.81 23.59 9.64
C LEU A 6 3.07 22.31 10.12
N THR A 7 1.85 22.46 10.64
CA THR A 7 0.98 21.33 10.92
C THR A 7 0.47 20.86 9.56
N PRO A 8 0.71 19.60 9.15
CA PRO A 8 0.12 19.10 7.91
C PRO A 8 -1.39 19.35 7.99
N ALA A 9 -1.95 19.98 6.96
CA ALA A 9 -3.40 20.18 6.87
C ALA A 9 -4.07 18.80 6.95
N ALA A 10 -5.22 18.71 7.61
CA ALA A 10 -5.97 17.45 7.74
C ALA A 10 -6.27 16.80 6.38
N ASP A 11 -6.25 17.62 5.33
CA ASP A 11 -6.48 17.30 3.91
C ASP A 11 -5.23 16.69 3.23
N CYS A 12 -4.07 16.74 3.87
CA CYS A 12 -2.84 16.06 3.45
C CYS A 12 -2.81 14.58 3.86
N GLN A 13 -3.97 14.01 4.22
CA GLN A 13 -4.08 12.60 4.54
C GLN A 13 -3.83 11.80 3.26
N THR A 14 -2.72 11.07 3.22
CA THR A 14 -2.44 10.12 2.14
C THR A 14 -3.65 9.22 1.97
N PRO A 15 -4.13 9.00 0.72
CA PRO A 15 -5.25 8.11 0.49
C PRO A 15 -4.99 6.82 1.24
N VAL A 16 -5.94 6.44 2.09
CA VAL A 16 -5.93 5.17 2.82
C VAL A 16 -5.50 4.12 1.82
N ARG A 17 -4.40 3.44 2.15
CA ARG A 17 -3.91 2.27 1.43
C ARG A 17 -5.14 1.46 1.00
N GLY A 18 -5.25 1.12 -0.28
CA GLY A 18 -6.38 0.35 -0.80
C GLY A 18 -6.60 -0.89 0.07
N ALA A 19 -7.80 -1.49 0.01
CA ALA A 19 -8.03 -2.69 0.80
C ALA A 19 -6.90 -3.68 0.50
N ASN A 20 -6.32 -4.32 1.53
CA ASN A 20 -5.16 -5.21 1.33
C ASN A 20 -5.47 -6.33 0.31
N ASP A 21 -6.74 -6.64 0.10
CA ASP A 21 -7.21 -7.56 -0.96
C ASP A 21 -6.97 -7.01 -2.37
N ASP A 22 -7.28 -5.72 -2.62
CA ASP A 22 -7.02 -5.07 -3.92
C ASP A 22 -5.53 -5.09 -4.27
N GLU A 23 -4.68 -4.82 -3.28
CA GLU A 23 -3.22 -4.86 -3.47
C GLU A 23 -2.70 -6.28 -3.71
N TYR A 24 -3.28 -7.27 -3.04
CA TYR A 24 -2.93 -8.67 -3.27
C TYR A 24 -3.32 -9.13 -4.69
N GLN A 25 -4.47 -8.73 -5.22
CA GLN A 25 -4.84 -9.05 -6.60
C GLN A 25 -3.87 -8.45 -7.63
N ILE A 26 -3.39 -7.22 -7.39
CA ILE A 26 -2.35 -6.60 -8.23
C ILE A 26 -1.05 -7.38 -8.14
N TYR A 27 -0.64 -7.80 -6.94
CA TYR A 27 0.52 -8.67 -6.75
C TYR A 27 0.39 -9.97 -7.53
N VAL A 28 -0.75 -10.67 -7.42
CA VAL A 28 -1.01 -11.94 -8.11
C VAL A 28 -0.93 -11.76 -9.63
N ALA A 29 -1.57 -10.72 -10.17
CA ALA A 29 -1.54 -10.43 -11.61
C ALA A 29 -0.11 -10.22 -12.12
N ASN A 30 0.68 -9.40 -11.41
CA ASN A 30 2.07 -9.12 -11.77
C ASN A 30 2.96 -10.37 -11.61
N ALA A 31 2.77 -11.13 -10.53
CA ALA A 31 3.53 -12.36 -10.28
C ALA A 31 3.28 -13.40 -11.40
N ILE A 32 2.04 -13.54 -11.85
CA ILE A 32 1.69 -14.43 -12.97
C ILE A 32 2.32 -13.93 -14.28
N GLU A 33 2.23 -12.64 -14.58
CA GLU A 33 2.80 -12.06 -15.81
C GLU A 33 4.33 -12.23 -15.88
N LEU A 34 5.01 -12.06 -14.74
CA LEU A 34 6.45 -12.21 -14.63
C LEU A 34 6.91 -13.68 -14.50
N GLY A 35 5.98 -14.63 -14.41
CA GLY A 35 6.27 -16.05 -14.19
C GLY A 35 6.85 -16.36 -12.81
N TRP A 36 6.57 -15.52 -11.82
CA TRP A 36 7.00 -15.71 -10.44
C TRP A 36 6.04 -16.64 -9.70
N ASN A 37 6.57 -17.32 -8.69
CA ASN A 37 5.74 -18.15 -7.84
C ASN A 37 4.85 -17.26 -6.96
N VAL A 38 3.54 -17.46 -7.05
CA VAL A 38 2.54 -16.65 -6.33
C VAL A 38 2.53 -17.09 -4.87
N LYS A 39 2.86 -16.18 -3.95
CA LYS A 39 2.74 -16.36 -2.50
C LYS A 39 1.28 -16.35 -2.08
N THR A 40 0.95 -17.05 -1.00
CA THR A 40 -0.36 -16.92 -0.36
C THR A 40 -0.55 -15.53 0.25
N TYR A 41 -1.80 -15.16 0.54
CA TYR A 41 -2.13 -13.84 1.12
C TYR A 41 -1.34 -13.55 2.40
N ASP A 42 -1.29 -14.51 3.32
CA ASP A 42 -0.57 -14.36 4.60
C ASP A 42 0.95 -14.28 4.40
N GLU A 43 1.51 -15.03 3.46
CA GLU A 43 2.94 -14.95 3.14
C GLU A 43 3.30 -13.61 2.49
N TRP A 44 2.43 -13.08 1.64
CA TRP A 44 2.62 -11.75 1.05
C TRP A 44 2.50 -10.63 2.08
N LEU A 45 1.55 -10.76 3.02
CA LEU A 45 1.31 -9.77 4.08
C LEU A 45 2.48 -9.68 5.08
N ASN A 46 3.25 -10.75 5.24
CA ASN A 46 4.39 -10.84 6.16
C ASN A 46 5.77 -10.66 5.48
N SER A 47 5.82 -10.23 4.21
CA SER A 47 7.04 -10.20 3.38
C SER A 47 7.68 -8.83 3.19
#